data_AF-A0A6P2ERZ9-F1
#
_entry.id   AF-A0A6P2ERZ9-F1
#
_cell.length_a   1.000
_cell.length_b   1.000
_cell.length_c   1.000
_cell.angle_alpha   90.00
_cell.angle_beta   90.00
_cell.angle_gamma   90.00
#
_symmetry.space_group_name_H-M   'P 1'
#
loop_
_entity.id
_entity.type
_entity.pdbx_description
1 polymer ?
#
loop_
_entity_poly.entity_id
_entity_poly.type
_entity_poly.pdbx_seq_one_letter_code
_entity_poly.pdbx_strand_id
1 'polypeptide(L)'
;MTSQEEQPGFDVEQRLCDDASGQYRAELRVRLREMQSACAIAKRQLHDRDTYRRIEAAMAAVGAAAAVLELMPPPSAARPQ
;
A
#
# COMPACT_ATOMS: atom_id res chain seq x y z
N MET A 1 31.53 -3.16 -9.27
CA MET A 1 31.07 -3.09 -7.87
C MET A 1 30.28 -1.81 -7.72
N THR A 2 28.97 -1.85 -7.99
CA THR A 2 28.08 -0.70 -7.80
C THR A 2 27.35 -0.94 -6.49
N SER A 3 27.82 -0.26 -5.45
CA SER A 3 27.15 -0.17 -4.15
C SER A 3 25.75 0.36 -4.40
N GLN A 4 24.74 -0.50 -4.24
CA GLN A 4 23.36 -0.06 -4.13
C GLN A 4 23.29 0.86 -2.92
N GLU A 5 23.02 2.14 -3.15
CA GLU A 5 22.64 3.07 -2.11
C GLU A 5 21.38 2.48 -1.45
N GLU A 6 21.56 1.89 -0.27
CA GLU A 6 20.50 1.73 0.71
C GLU A 6 20.02 3.15 1.02
N GLN A 7 19.08 3.66 0.22
CA GLN A 7 18.22 4.73 0.68
C GLN A 7 17.70 4.24 2.04
N PRO A 8 17.74 5.06 3.11
CA PRO A 8 17.01 4.77 4.33
C PRO A 8 15.52 4.97 4.02
N GLY A 9 15.02 4.20 3.06
CA GLY A 9 13.64 4.09 2.68
C GLY A 9 12.99 3.38 3.83
N PHE A 10 12.01 4.05 4.40
CA PHE A 10 10.99 3.52 5.27
C PHE A 10 10.68 2.06 4.87
N ASP A 11 11.30 1.09 5.53
CA ASP A 11 11.21 -0.31 5.11
C ASP A 11 9.89 -0.87 5.62
N VAL A 12 8.85 -0.60 4.84
CA VAL A 12 7.48 -1.04 5.11
C VAL A 12 7.43 -2.56 5.14
N GLU A 13 8.25 -3.24 4.35
CA GLU A 13 8.32 -4.70 4.32
C GLU A 13 8.90 -5.25 5.62
N GLN A 14 10.06 -4.74 6.04
CA GLN A 14 10.66 -5.12 7.32
C GLN A 14 9.72 -4.82 8.49
N ARG A 15 9.08 -3.64 8.50
CA ARG A 15 8.12 -3.28 9.55
C ARG A 15 6.86 -4.17 9.55
N LEU A 16 6.43 -4.66 8.38
CA LEU A 16 5.34 -5.64 8.26
C LEU A 16 5.77 -7.05 8.69
N CYS A 17 7.02 -7.43 8.45
CA CYS A 17 7.60 -8.69 8.93
C CYS A 17 7.76 -8.71 10.45
N ASP A 18 8.18 -7.58 11.04
CA ASP A 18 8.38 -7.43 12.49
C ASP A 18 7.06 -7.19 13.25
N ASP A 19 5.96 -6.89 12.55
CA ASP A 19 4.64 -6.67 13.13
C ASP A 19 3.97 -7.99 13.57
N ALA A 20 4.51 -8.62 14.62
CA ALA A 20 3.95 -9.82 15.23
C ALA A 20 2.49 -9.67 15.68
N SER A 21 2.08 -8.43 16.00
CA SER A 21 0.72 -8.10 16.44
C SER A 21 -0.29 -7.98 15.30
N GLY A 22 0.19 -7.80 14.06
CA GLY A 22 -0.63 -7.48 12.90
C GLY A 22 -1.29 -6.08 12.94
N GLN A 23 -0.98 -5.25 13.94
CA GLN A 23 -1.58 -3.93 14.11
C GLN A 23 -1.18 -2.97 12.99
N TYR A 24 0.09 -2.97 12.59
CA TYR A 24 0.58 -2.13 11.51
C TYR A 24 -0.01 -2.54 10.17
N ARG A 25 -0.12 -3.86 9.91
CA ARG A 25 -0.84 -4.38 8.74
C ARG A 25 -2.32 -3.96 8.74
N ALA A 26 -3.00 -4.06 9.89
CA ALA A 26 -4.39 -3.66 10.01
C ALA A 26 -4.59 -2.16 9.78
N GLU A 27 -3.71 -1.33 10.33
CA GLU A 27 -3.70 0.12 10.11
C GLU A 27 -3.49 0.46 8.63
N LEU A 28 -2.52 -0.18 7.97
CA LEU A 28 -2.29 -0.01 6.53
C LEU A 28 -3.51 -0.39 5.69
N ARG A 29 -4.18 -1.50 6.01
CA ARG A 29 -5.44 -1.89 5.36
C ARG A 29 -6.53 -0.83 5.52
N VAL A 30 -6.67 -0.24 6.71
CA VAL A 30 -7.65 0.83 6.95
C VAL A 30 -7.33 2.05 6.10
N ARG A 31 -6.08 2.53 6.13
CA ARG A 31 -5.64 3.69 5.33
C ARG A 31 -5.87 3.49 3.84
N LEU A 32 -5.57 2.30 3.30
CA LEU A 32 -5.81 1.97 1.90
C LEU A 32 -7.32 1.98 1.55
N ARG A 33 -8.18 1.49 2.44
CA ARG A 33 -9.65 1.56 2.26
C ARG A 33 -10.17 2.99 2.29
N GLU A 34 -9.64 3.83 3.18
CA GLU A 34 -9.97 5.26 3.24
C GLU A 34 -9.58 5.98 1.95
N MET A 35 -8.36 5.74 1.44
CA MET A 35 -7.91 6.28 0.16
C MET A 35 -8.77 5.79 -1.02
N GLN A 36 -9.15 4.50 -1.03
CA GLN A 36 -10.04 3.96 -2.06
C GLN A 36 -11.41 4.63 -2.03
N SER A 37 -11.96 4.85 -0.82
CA SER A 37 -13.24 5.54 -0.63
C SER A 37 -13.16 7.00 -1.08
N ALA A 38 -12.08 7.71 -0.74
CA ALA A 38 -11.85 9.07 -1.18
C ALA A 38 -11.75 9.18 -2.71
N CYS A 39 -11.02 8.27 -3.36
CA CYS A 39 -10.93 8.23 -4.82
C CYS A 39 -12.29 7.91 -5.47
N ALA A 40 -13.08 7.01 -4.89
CA ALA A 40 -14.42 6.68 -5.38
C ALA A 40 -15.38 7.87 -5.26
N ILE A 41 -15.28 8.65 -4.18
CA ILE A 41 -16.05 9.90 -4.01
C ILE A 41 -15.59 10.93 -5.05
N ALA A 42 -14.29 11.14 -5.22
CA ALA A 42 -13.74 12.07 -6.20
C ALA A 42 -14.18 11.70 -7.63
N LYS A 43 -14.14 10.42 -8.00
CA LYS A 43 -14.56 9.95 -9.33
C LYS A 43 -16.02 10.30 -9.68
N ARG A 44 -16.89 10.43 -8.68
CA ARG A 44 -18.31 10.78 -8.88
C ARG A 44 -18.54 12.26 -9.14
N GLN A 45 -17.54 13.11 -8.92
CA GLN A 45 -17.62 14.54 -9.19
C GLN A 45 -17.34 14.81 -10.68
N LEU A 46 -17.89 15.92 -11.18
CA LEU A 46 -17.60 16.38 -12.53
C LEU A 46 -16.18 16.96 -12.55
N HIS A 47 -15.28 16.28 -13.25
CA HIS A 47 -13.88 16.66 -13.39
C HIS A 47 -13.53 16.83 -14.87
N ASP A 48 -12.49 17.61 -15.13
CA ASP A 48 -11.84 17.58 -16.43
C ASP A 48 -11.19 16.21 -16.70
N ARG A 49 -10.86 15.96 -17.96
CA ARG A 49 -10.33 14.67 -18.42
C ARG A 49 -9.01 14.29 -17.72
N ASP A 50 -8.15 15.25 -17.43
CA ASP A 50 -6.84 14.98 -16.83
C ASP A 50 -6.98 14.64 -15.35
N THR A 51 -7.83 15.37 -14.63
CA THR A 51 -8.18 15.05 -13.24
C THR A 51 -8.83 13.68 -13.12
N TYR A 52 -9.78 13.35 -14.00
CA TYR A 52 -10.41 12.02 -14.03
C TYR A 52 -9.37 10.90 -14.23
N ARG A 53 -8.43 11.07 -15.18
CA ARG A 53 -7.34 10.10 -15.40
C ARG A 53 -6.42 9.95 -14.20
N ARG A 54 -6.10 11.04 -13.50
CA ARG A 54 -5.31 11.00 -12.26
C ARG A 54 -6.03 10.22 -11.16
N ILE A 55 -7.34 10.39 -11.03
CA ILE A 55 -8.16 9.63 -10.08
C ILE A 55 -8.17 8.14 -10.45
N GLU A 56 -8.29 7.79 -11.74
CA GLU A 56 -8.19 6.39 -12.18
C GLU A 56 -6.83 5.77 -11.88
N ALA A 57 -5.75 6.50 -12.15
CA ALA A 57 -4.40 6.06 -11.80
C ALA A 57 -4.24 5.87 -10.28
N ALA A 58 -4.76 6.80 -9.48
CA ALA A 58 -4.72 6.71 -8.03
C ALA A 58 -5.49 5.48 -7.50
N MET A 59 -6.69 5.22 -8.02
CA MET A 59 -7.45 4.02 -7.66
C MET A 59 -6.71 2.73 -8.02
N ALA A 60 -6.09 2.69 -9.21
CA ALA A 60 -5.30 1.53 -9.64
C ALA A 60 -4.10 1.30 -8.71
N ALA A 61 -3.39 2.37 -8.34
CA ALA A 61 -2.26 2.31 -7.41
C ALA A 61 -2.69 1.82 -6.01
N VAL A 62 -3.79 2.35 -5.47
CA VAL A 62 -4.32 1.91 -4.17
C VAL A 62 -4.77 0.45 -4.21
N GLY A 63 -5.42 0.03 -5.29
CA GLY A 63 -5.80 -1.37 -5.51
C GLY A 63 -4.59 -2.31 -5.56
N ALA A 64 -3.53 -1.91 -6.27
CA ALA A 64 -2.28 -2.66 -6.34
C ALA A 64 -1.60 -2.75 -4.97
N ALA A 65 -1.53 -1.64 -4.23
CA ALA A 65 -0.95 -1.62 -2.88
C ALA A 65 -1.72 -2.54 -1.90
N ALA A 66 -3.05 -2.55 -1.98
CA ALA A 66 -3.87 -3.46 -1.18
C ALA A 66 -3.61 -4.93 -1.56
N ALA A 67 -3.51 -5.24 -2.85
CA ALA A 67 -3.20 -6.59 -3.31
C ALA A 67 -1.81 -7.06 -2.84
N VAL A 68 -0.79 -6.21 -2.93
CA VAL A 68 0.55 -6.50 -2.40
C VAL A 68 0.52 -6.78 -0.91
N LEU A 69 -0.22 -5.97 -0.14
CA LEU A 69 -0.36 -6.17 1.31
C LEU A 69 -1.06 -7.49 1.68
N GLU A 70 -2.00 -7.98 0.86
CA GLU A 70 -2.64 -9.28 1.05
C GLU A 70 -1.72 -10.45 0.68
N LEU A 71 -0.85 -10.28 -0.33
CA LEU A 71 0.09 -11.30 -0.77
C LEU A 71 1.31 -11.44 0.15
N MET A 72 1.61 -10.44 0.96
CA MET A 72 2.73 -10.50 1.91
C MET A 72 2.48 -11.56 3.00
N PRO A 73 3.47 -12.41 3.31
CA PRO A 73 3.33 -13.44 4.34
C PRO A 73 3.09 -12.82 5.72
N PRO A 74 2.30 -13.47 6.59
CA PRO A 74 2.17 -13.05 7.97
C PRO A 74 3.51 -13.23 8.72
N PRO A 75 3.77 -12.45 9.78
CA PRO A 75 5.03 -12.42 10.53
C PRO A 75 5.50 -13.81 11.04
N SER A 76 4.56 -14.74 11.25
CA SER A 76 4.85 -16.10 11.74
C SER A 76 5.39 -17.06 10.65
N ALA A 77 5.18 -16.76 9.36
CA ALA A 77 5.55 -17.66 8.26
C ALA A 77 7.00 -17.50 7.75
N ALA A 78 7.73 -16.48 8.22
CA ALA A 78 9.03 -16.08 7.67
C ALA A 78 10.27 -16.67 8.38
N ARG A 79 10.11 -17.62 9.32
CA ARG A 79 11.25 -18.31 9.96
C ARG A 79 11.37 -19.77 9.50
N PRO A 80 12.32 -20.11 8.61
CA PRO A 80 12.92 -21.44 8.61
C PRO A 80 13.87 -21.54 9.82
N GLN A 81 13.76 -22.65 10.56
CA GLN A 81 14.70 -23.05 11.61
C GLN A 81 16.02 -23.54 11.01
#